data_AF-D4YV75-F1
#
_entry.id   AF-D4YV75-F1
#
_cell.length_a   1.000
_cell.length_b   1.000
_cell.length_c   1.000
_cell.angle_alpha   90.00
_cell.angle_beta   90.00
_cell.angle_gamma   90.00
#
_symmetry.space_group_name_H-M   'P 1'
#
loop_
_entity.id
_entity.type
_entity.pdbx_description
1 polymer ?
#
loop_
_entity_poly.entity_id
_entity_poly.type
_entity_poly.pdbx_seq_one_letter_code
_entity_poly.pdbx_strand_id
1 'polypeptide(L)' 'DRFIRFGYDWFENLCKKHGTEIIVLNNIDTSPDKELVNDLISIIHVFSCRLYGLRKYKKKIRSEYLNDDQDTSSEAKS' A
#
# COMPACT_ATOMS: atom_id res chain seq x y z
N ASP A 1 2.53 18.44 -7.31
CA ASP A 1 1.94 17.51 -6.33
C ASP A 1 0.87 18.26 -5.56
N ARG A 2 -0.27 17.64 -5.29
CA ARG A 2 -1.43 18.31 -4.68
C ARG A 2 -1.78 17.60 -3.40
N PHE A 3 -1.65 18.34 -2.29
CA PHE A 3 -1.70 17.95 -0.87
C PHE A 3 -2.52 16.68 -0.57
N ILE A 4 -3.72 16.58 -1.14
CA ILE A 4 -4.60 15.41 -1.05
C ILE A 4 -5.18 15.08 -2.44
N ARG A 5 -5.08 13.82 -2.86
CA ARG A 5 -5.78 13.30 -4.06
C ARG A 5 -7.16 12.71 -3.76
N PHE A 6 -7.38 12.18 -2.56
CA PHE A 6 -8.65 11.59 -2.12
C PHE A 6 -8.93 11.90 -0.65
N GLY A 7 -10.19 12.17 -0.29
CA GLY A 7 -10.59 12.48 1.09
C GLY A 7 -10.35 13.93 1.52
N TYR A 8 -10.34 14.87 0.55
CA TYR A 8 -10.22 16.30 0.81
C TYR A 8 -11.24 16.77 1.87
N ASP A 9 -12.52 16.44 1.69
CA ASP A 9 -13.61 16.85 2.60
C ASP A 9 -13.41 16.39 4.05
N TRP A 10 -12.78 15.22 4.25
CA TRP A 10 -12.47 14.73 5.59
C TRP A 10 -11.35 15.54 6.25
N PHE A 11 -10.29 15.84 5.50
CA PHE A 11 -9.19 16.69 5.96
C PHE A 11 -9.61 18.15 6.13
N GLU A 12 -10.47 18.68 5.26
CA GLU A 12 -11.02 20.02 5.39
C GLU A 12 -11.84 20.15 6.68
N ASN A 13 -12.69 19.17 6.98
CA ASN A 13 -13.40 19.08 8.26
C ASN A 13 -12.46 18.89 9.48
N LEU A 14 -11.32 18.19 9.31
CA LEU A 14 -10.30 18.06 10.34
C LEU A 14 -9.63 19.42 10.61
N CYS A 15 -9.17 20.11 9.57
CA CYS A 15 -8.55 21.43 9.67
C CYS A 15 -9.51 22.47 10.28
N LYS A 16 -10.78 22.49 9.85
CA LYS A 16 -11.83 23.35 10.41
C LYS A 16 -12.03 23.15 11.91
N LYS A 17 -12.00 21.90 12.41
CA LYS A 17 -12.07 21.59 13.86
C LYS A 17 -10.90 22.15 14.67
N HIS A 18 -9.76 22.40 14.03
CA HIS A 18 -8.56 22.98 14.65
C HIS A 18 -8.35 24.46 14.29
N GLY A 19 -9.35 25.13 13.69
CA GLY A 19 -9.25 26.55 13.30
C GLY A 19 -8.28 26.82 12.14
N THR A 20 -7.93 25.79 11.36
CA THR A 20 -7.02 25.88 10.21
C THR A 20 -7.83 25.84 8.90
N GLU A 21 -7.46 26.70 7.94
CA GLU A 21 -8.06 26.72 6.60
C GLU A 21 -7.09 26.14 5.55
N ILE A 22 -7.62 25.40 4.57
CA ILE A 22 -6.83 24.85 3.45
C ILE A 22 -6.99 25.77 2.25
N ILE A 23 -5.97 26.59 1.97
CA ILE A 23 -5.95 27.48 0.81
C ILE A 23 -5.40 26.73 -0.40
N VAL A 24 -6.21 26.59 -1.45
CA VAL A 24 -5.82 25.94 -2.72
C VAL A 24 -5.24 26.98 -3.68
N LEU A 25 -3.92 26.98 -3.83
CA LEU A 25 -3.24 27.79 -4.84
C LEU A 25 -3.34 27.10 -6.22
N ASN A 26 -3.96 27.77 -7.19
CA ASN A 26 -4.15 27.26 -8.53
C ASN A 26 -2.94 27.57 -9.43
N ASN A 27 -1.85 26.82 -9.27
CA ASN A 27 -0.69 26.92 -10.14
C ASN A 27 -0.94 26.14 -11.45
N ILE A 28 -0.93 26.85 -12.58
CA ILE A 28 -1.27 26.31 -13.92
C ILE A 28 -0.06 25.62 -14.58
N ASP A 29 1.14 25.74 -13.99
CA ASP A 29 2.42 25.32 -14.59
C ASP A 29 2.59 23.80 -14.79
N THR A 30 1.72 22.96 -14.23
CA THR A 30 1.74 21.50 -14.44
C THR A 30 0.55 21.03 -15.27
N SER A 31 0.85 20.29 -16.35
CA SER A 31 -0.15 19.58 -17.16
C SER A 31 -0.97 18.61 -16.27
N PRO A 32 -2.30 18.79 -16.16
CA PRO A 32 -3.14 17.97 -15.27
C PRO A 32 -3.03 16.47 -15.54
N ASP A 33 -2.95 16.07 -16.81
CA ASP A 33 -2.87 14.67 -17.23
C ASP A 33 -1.61 13.98 -16.69
N LYS A 34 -0.47 14.69 -16.72
CA LYS A 34 0.81 14.16 -16.22
C LYS A 34 0.77 13.94 -14.71
N GLU A 35 0.10 14.82 -13.97
CA GLU A 35 -0.12 14.63 -12.53
C GLU A 35 -1.04 13.44 -12.25
N LEU A 36 -2.15 13.30 -12.99
CA LEU A 36 -3.07 12.16 -12.84
C LEU A 36 -2.37 10.81 -13.07
N VAL A 37 -1.51 10.72 -14.09
CA VAL A 37 -0.70 9.52 -14.38
C VAL A 37 0.33 9.24 -13.27
N ASN A 38 1.03 10.27 -12.77
CA ASN A 38 2.01 10.09 -11.69
C ASN A 38 1.37 9.60 -10.38
N ASP A 39 0.21 10.14 -10.01
CA ASP A 39 -0.58 9.66 -8.86
C ASP A 39 -1.01 8.20 -9.06
N LEU A 40 -1.49 7.83 -10.25
CA LEU A 40 -1.88 6.46 -10.56
C LEU A 40 -0.71 5.48 -10.44
N ILE A 41 0.46 5.84 -10.97
CA ILE A 41 1.70 5.04 -10.84
C ILE A 41 2.07 4.88 -9.36
N SER A 42 1.97 5.94 -8.56
CA SER A 42 2.28 5.93 -7.13
C SER A 42 1.34 4.98 -6.36
N ILE A 43 0.05 5.02 -6.67
CA ILE A 43 -0.96 4.11 -6.10
C ILE A 43 -0.64 2.66 -6.47
N ILE A 44 -0.44 2.37 -7.76
CA ILE A 44 -0.11 1.02 -8.25
C ILE A 44 1.14 0.49 -7.55
N HIS A 45 2.21 1.29 -7.45
CA HIS A 45 3.46 0.92 -6.80
C HIS A 45 3.25 0.51 -5.33
N VAL A 46 2.55 1.33 -4.53
CA VAL A 46 2.27 1.03 -3.11
C VAL A 46 1.46 -0.27 -2.96
N PHE A 47 0.45 -0.48 -3.80
CA PHE A 47 -0.33 -1.73 -3.77
C PHE A 47 0.46 -2.95 -4.26
N SER A 48 1.31 -2.80 -5.28
CA SER A 48 2.21 -3.87 -5.75
C SER A 48 3.19 -4.32 -4.67
N CYS A 49 3.83 -3.38 -3.95
CA CYS A 49 4.70 -3.70 -2.82
C CYS A 49 3.96 -4.47 -1.71
N ARG A 50 2.75 -4.01 -1.33
CA ARG A 50 1.91 -4.68 -0.32
C ARG A 50 1.50 -6.09 -0.76
N LEU A 51 1.03 -6.25 -2.00
CA LEU A 51 0.63 -7.55 -2.55
C LEU A 51 1.80 -8.53 -2.65
N TYR A 52 2.98 -8.04 -3.05
CA TYR A 52 4.21 -8.85 -3.06
C TYR A 52 4.59 -9.31 -1.64
N GLY A 53 4.53 -8.42 -0.65
CA GLY A 53 4.75 -8.75 0.76
C GLY A 53 3.81 -9.84 1.28
N LEU A 54 2.51 -9.70 1.00
CA LEU A 54 1.49 -10.70 1.37
C LEU A 54 1.73 -12.06 0.69
N ARG A 55 2.09 -12.06 -0.61
CA ARG A 55 2.44 -13.29 -1.35
C ARG A 55 3.69 -13.96 -0.77
N LYS A 56 4.73 -13.18 -0.40
CA LYS A 56 5.95 -13.67 0.24
C LYS A 56 5.65 -14.28 1.61
N TYR A 57 4.84 -13.62 2.44
CA TYR A 57 4.44 -14.12 3.75
C TYR A 57 3.62 -15.41 3.66
N LYS A 58 2.60 -15.45 2.77
CA LYS A 58 1.79 -16.66 2.52
C LYS A 58 2.64 -17.83 2.00
N LYS A 59 3.65 -17.56 1.15
CA LYS A 59 4.61 -18.59 0.70
C LYS A 59 5.50 -19.08 1.84
N LYS A 60 6.01 -18.16 2.69
CA LYS A 60 6.86 -18.49 3.84
C LYS A 60 6.13 -19.39 4.86
N ILE A 61 4.93 -19.00 5.29
CA ILE A 61 4.06 -19.85 6.11
C ILE A 61 3.88 -21.22 5.45
N ARG A 62 3.49 -21.26 4.18
CA ARG A 62 3.25 -22.52 3.49
C ARG A 62 4.50 -23.42 3.42
N SER A 63 5.71 -22.87 3.32
CA SER A 63 6.93 -23.70 3.40
C SER A 63 7.25 -24.14 4.83
N GLU A 64 7.06 -23.29 5.83
CA GLU A 64 7.36 -23.63 7.23
C GLU A 64 6.44 -24.76 7.73
N TYR A 65 5.12 -24.67 7.49
CA TYR A 65 4.15 -25.68 7.95
C TYR A 65 3.99 -26.91 7.05
N LEU A 66 4.65 -26.99 5.88
CA LEU A 66 4.67 -28.20 5.04
C LEU A 66 5.98 -28.99 5.14
N ASN A 67 6.95 -28.51 5.90
CA ASN A 67 8.24 -29.17 6.06
C ASN A 67 8.28 -30.11 7.30
N ASP A 68 7.35 -29.98 8.25
CA ASP A 68 7.31 -30.81 9.48
C ASP A 68 6.76 -32.25 9.23
N ASP A 69 6.10 -32.50 8.10
CA ASP A 69 5.45 -33.79 7.80
C ASP A 69 6.39 -34.84 7.12
N GLN A 70 7.71 -34.64 7.09
CA GLN A 70 8.66 -35.50 6.36
C GLN A 70 9.65 -36.31 7.23
N ASP A 71 9.72 -36.10 8.55
CA ASP A 71 10.78 -36.71 9.40
C ASP A 71 10.32 -37.90 10.30
N THR A 72 9.06 -38.33 10.24
CA THR A 72 8.51 -39.39 11.12
C THR A 72 8.32 -40.75 10.44
N SER A 73 9.27 -41.20 9.61
CA SER A 73 9.20 -42.52 8.94
C SER A 73 10.50 -43.32 8.84
N SER A 74 11.58 -42.90 9.51
CA SER A 74 12.92 -43.51 9.36
C SER A 74 13.30 -44.53 10.45
N GLU A 75 12.70 -44.50 11.64
CA GLU A 75 13.18 -45.29 12.81
C GLU A 75 12.58 -46.70 12.94
N ALA A 76 11.79 -47.18 11.98
CA ALA A 76 11.08 -48.46 12.06
C ALA A 76 11.73 -49.61 11.24
N LYS A 77 13.06 -49.73 11.23
CA LYS A 77 13.79 -50.94 10.81
C LYS A 77 15.07 -51.18 11.62
N SER A 78 14.94 -52.00 12.66
CA SER A 78 16.02 -52.80 13.26
C SER A 78 15.52 -54.22 13.51
#